data_AF-A0A357L8W1-F1
#
_entry.id   AF-A0A357L8W1-F1
#
_cell.length_a   1.000
_cell.length_b   1.000
_cell.length_c   1.000
_cell.angle_alpha   90.00
_cell.angle_beta   90.00
_cell.angle_gamma   90.00
#
_symmetry.space_group_name_H-M   'P 1'
#
loop_
_entity.id
_entity.type
_entity.pdbx_description
1 polymer ?
#
loop_
_entity_poly.entity_id
_entity_poly.type
_entity_poly.pdbx_seq_one_letter_code
_entity_poly.pdbx_strand_id
1 'polypeptide(L)' 'DREAVDFGLRVMGKGADFADGMIAYDGARSGGIYVTFDRPVARNIAKAGLKVKTL' A
#
# COMPACT_ATOMS: atom_id res chain seq x y z
N ASP A 1 -10.69 -6.91 7.53
CA ASP A 1 -9.45 -7.37 8.18
C ASP A 1 -8.67 -8.35 7.33
N ARG A 2 -9.22 -9.52 6.95
CA ARG A 2 -8.49 -10.51 6.13
C ARG A 2 -7.95 -9.93 4.81
N GLU A 3 -8.76 -9.15 4.10
CA GLU A 3 -8.33 -8.54 2.83
C GLU A 3 -7.16 -7.55 3.01
N ALA A 4 -7.14 -6.81 4.12
CA ALA A 4 -6.05 -5.90 4.45
C ALA A 4 -4.77 -6.69 4.73
N VAL A 5 -4.88 -7.78 5.50
CA VAL A 5 -3.76 -8.68 5.81
C VAL A 5 -3.21 -9.32 4.54
N ASP A 6 -4.07 -9.86 3.68
CA ASP A 6 -3.67 -10.47 2.41
C ASP A 6 -2.98 -9.44 1.50
N PHE A 7 -3.47 -8.19 1.50
CA PHE A 7 -2.84 -7.10 0.78
C PHE A 7 -1.46 -6.75 1.36
N GLY A 8 -1.35 -6.63 2.68
CA GLY A 8 -0.08 -6.42 3.40
C GLY A 8 0.96 -7.46 3.03
N LEU A 9 0.61 -8.76 3.10
CA LEU A 9 1.50 -9.86 2.72
C LEU A 9 1.91 -9.80 1.24
N ARG A 10 0.97 -9.46 0.35
CA ARG A 10 1.23 -9.35 -1.09
C ARG A 10 2.22 -8.23 -1.43
N VAL A 11 2.14 -7.09 -0.75
CA VAL A 11 3.08 -5.98 -0.98
C VAL A 11 4.42 -6.24 -0.28
N MET A 12 4.42 -6.91 0.88
CA MET A 12 5.64 -7.37 1.55
C MET A 12 6.48 -8.28 0.66
N GLY A 13 5.84 -9.23 -0.05
CA GLY A 13 6.49 -10.07 -1.05
C GLY A 13 7.11 -9.32 -2.25
N LYS A 14 6.85 -8.02 -2.39
CA LYS A 14 7.41 -7.13 -3.42
C LYS A 14 8.43 -6.13 -2.85
N GLY A 15 8.78 -6.24 -1.56
CA GLY A 15 9.80 -5.43 -0.90
C GLY A 15 9.32 -4.12 -0.29
N ALA A 16 8.01 -3.95 -0.05
CA ALA A 16 7.54 -2.94 0.92
C ALA A 16 7.40 -3.56 2.32
N ASP A 17 7.12 -2.76 3.35
CA ASP A 17 6.72 -3.32 4.63
C ASP A 17 5.26 -3.82 4.58
N PHE A 18 4.94 -4.81 5.41
CA PHE A 18 3.56 -5.28 5.61
C PHE A 18 2.63 -4.14 6.00
N ALA A 19 3.11 -3.24 6.88
CA ALA A 19 2.35 -2.09 7.37
C ALA A 19 1.98 -1.13 6.23
N ASP A 20 2.85 -0.92 5.24
CA ASP A 20 2.55 -0.07 4.08
C ASP A 20 1.35 -0.58 3.30
N GLY A 21 1.27 -1.90 3.13
CA GLY A 21 0.14 -2.53 2.45
C GLY A 21 -1.16 -2.38 3.24
N MET A 22 -1.14 -2.60 4.56
CA MET A 22 -2.29 -2.41 5.44
C MET A 22 -2.81 -0.97 5.39
N ILE A 23 -1.92 0.01 5.60
CA ILE A 23 -2.26 1.44 5.62
C ILE A 23 -2.83 1.86 4.26
N ALA A 24 -2.20 1.43 3.16
CA ALA A 24 -2.67 1.76 1.82
C ALA A 24 -4.07 1.17 1.55
N TYR A 25 -4.30 -0.08 1.93
CA TYR A 25 -5.57 -0.77 1.69
C TYR A 25 -6.73 -0.15 2.50
N ASP A 26 -6.52 0.07 3.80
CA ASP A 26 -7.54 0.66 4.67
C ASP A 26 -7.81 2.12 4.32
N GLY A 27 -6.76 2.87 3.98
CA GLY A 27 -6.88 4.23 3.44
C GLY A 27 -7.73 4.26 2.17
N ALA A 28 -7.47 3.36 1.22
CA ALA A 28 -8.23 3.28 -0.03
C ALA A 28 -9.71 2.92 0.20
N ARG A 29 -10.01 1.98 1.10
CA ARG A 29 -11.39 1.64 1.51
C ARG A 29 -12.15 2.83 2.11
N SER A 30 -11.42 3.73 2.76
CA SER A 30 -11.97 4.94 3.36
C SER A 30 -12.02 6.13 2.38
N GLY A 31 -11.66 5.92 1.10
CA GLY A 31 -11.63 6.96 0.06
C GLY A 31 -10.35 7.82 0.04
N GLY A 32 -9.35 7.46 0.84
CA GLY A 32 -8.06 8.14 0.94
C GLY A 32 -7.07 7.77 -0.18
N ILE A 33 -5.92 8.45 -0.15
CA ILE A 33 -4.77 8.21 -1.03
C ILE A 33 -3.58 7.90 -0.15
N TYR A 34 -2.81 6.86 -0.47
CA TYR A 34 -1.57 6.55 0.24
C TYR A 34 -0.49 7.57 -0.13
N VAL A 35 0.13 8.21 0.86
CA VAL A 35 1.14 9.26 0.66
C VAL A 35 2.42 8.85 1.36
N THR A 36 3.55 8.84 0.64
CA THR A 36 4.85 8.46 1.18
C THR A 36 5.99 9.19 0.48
N PHE A 37 7.13 9.34 1.17
CA PHE A 37 8.38 9.79 0.56
C PHE A 37 9.19 8.63 -0.04
N ASP A 38 8.82 7.38 0.28
CA ASP A 38 9.50 6.19 -0.21
C ASP A 38 9.03 5.86 -1.64
N ARG A 39 9.88 6.20 -2.62
CA ARG A 39 9.63 5.93 -4.04
C ARG A 39 9.50 4.43 -4.36
N PRO A 40 10.38 3.53 -3.88
CA PRO A 40 10.18 2.09 -4.01
C PRO A 40 8.80 1.60 -3.53
N VAL A 41 8.39 1.97 -2.32
CA VAL A 41 7.09 1.57 -1.74
C VAL A 41 5.96 2.14 -2.58
N ALA A 42 6.01 3.42 -2.95
CA ALA A 42 4.99 4.05 -3.78
C ALA A 42 4.78 3.29 -5.10
N ARG A 43 5.87 2.90 -5.76
CA ARG A 43 5.80 2.09 -6.98
C ARG A 43 5.16 0.72 -6.75
N ASN A 44 5.45 0.07 -5.62
CA ASN A 44 4.87 -1.23 -5.28
C ASN A 44 3.37 -1.13 -5.00
N ILE A 45 2.93 -0.09 -4.28
CA ILE A 45 1.52 0.21 -4.03
C ILE A 45 0.77 0.55 -5.32
N ALA A 46 1.37 1.36 -6.21
CA ALA A 46 0.80 1.66 -7.52
C ALA A 46 0.62 0.37 -8.36
N LYS A 47 1.64 -0.50 -8.40
CA LYS A 47 1.57 -1.82 -9.07
C LYS A 47 0.54 -2.76 -8.43
N ALA A 48 0.18 -2.54 -7.18
CA ALA A 48 -0.85 -3.30 -6.47
C ALA A 48 -2.28 -2.78 -6.74
N GLY A 49 -2.42 -1.70 -7.53
CA GLY A 49 -3.69 -1.16 -8.01
C GLY A 49 -4.28 -0.04 -7.16
N LEU A 50 -3.54 0.49 -6.17
CA LEU A 50 -4.02 1.54 -5.29
C LEU A 50 -3.52 2.93 -5.71
N LYS A 51 -4.31 3.96 -5.38
CA LYS A 51 -3.93 5.36 -5.57
C LYS A 51 -2.83 5.72 -4.58
N VAL A 52 -1.75 6.28 -5.11
CA VAL A 52 -0.58 6.69 -4.32
C VAL A 52 -0.03 8.01 -4.84
N LYS A 53 0.48 8.83 -3.91
CA LYS A 53 1.21 10.06 -4.20
C LYS A 53 2.56 10.03 -3.51
N THR A 54 3.60 10.34 -4.25
CA THR A 54 4.94 10.58 -3.68
C THR A 54 5.11 12.07 -3.37
N LEU A 55 5.68 12.38 -2.21
CA LEU A 55 6.08 13.73 -1.82
C LEU A 55 7.57 13.98 -2.09
#